data_AF-A0AA88V2T2-F1
#
_entry.id   AF-A0AA88V2T2-F1
#
_cell.length_a   1.000
_cell.length_b   1.000
_cell.length_c   1.000
_cell.angle_alpha   90.00
_cell.angle_beta   90.00
_cell.angle_gamma   90.00
#
_symmetry.space_group_name_H-M   'P 1'
#
loop_
_entity.id
_entity.type
_entity.pdbx_description
1 polymer ?
#
loop_
_entity_poly.entity_id
_entity_poly.type
_entity_poly.pdbx_seq_one_letter_code
_entity_poly.pdbx_strand_id
1 'polypeptide(L)'
;MEKEGIRSRRTVVLVPCPLQGHISPMLELGTILHSKGFSIVIVHSTFYAPKASNHPAFVFSPLSYDLFDPDTSPENLIAPVHDINRISKEPFQECLTQIRKQQEPHDDIACVIYDPIMYFSEAVASHLKLPSIMFYTASAASLVAYYSVSRLRAEGYIPFQESMSADLVPNLHPLRFKDLPNANLGNLEGIKKVIEAAKNIRTSSGIIWNTIPHLEHSSLAVLQQHYRVPFFPVGPLHKLAPATSCSLLLEDADCIKWLDKQAPSSVIYVSLGSLAIVVEKELAEMAWGLANSGIPFLWVIRPGFVRNSEWIKLLPDGFEEKTGERGRIVKWAPQKEVLAHDAVGGFWSHCGWNSTVEILNAWYLCDVWKIGLELEHDLKRGEIEKAVKRLMIDIGRQEMRQRASDMKVKAELCVREGGASYNSLNDLAELILSF
;
A
#
# COMPACT_ATOMS: atom_id res chain seq x y z
N MET A 1 -27.13 37.23 -2.74
CA MET A 1 -25.89 37.51 -1.98
C MET A 1 -26.12 37.05 -0.55
N GLU A 2 -26.05 35.73 -0.35
CA GLU A 2 -25.95 35.16 1.00
C GLU A 2 -24.47 35.15 1.36
N LYS A 3 -24.17 35.63 2.57
CA LYS A 3 -22.83 35.67 3.13
C LYS A 3 -22.37 34.22 3.36
N GLU A 4 -21.49 33.72 2.50
CA GLU A 4 -20.59 32.61 2.86
C GLU A 4 -19.76 33.08 4.06
N GLY A 5 -20.16 32.67 5.26
CA GLY A 5 -19.35 32.86 6.45
C GLY A 5 -18.01 32.17 6.23
N ILE A 6 -16.92 32.91 6.41
CA ILE A 6 -15.55 32.39 6.42
C ILE A 6 -15.49 31.34 7.54
N ARG A 7 -15.71 30.06 7.20
CA ARG A 7 -15.39 28.96 8.09
C ARG A 7 -13.88 28.97 8.22
N SER A 8 -13.39 29.24 9.42
CA SER A 8 -11.99 28.95 9.76
C SER A 8 -11.70 27.50 9.38
N ARG A 9 -10.66 27.31 8.58
CA ARG A 9 -10.37 26.06 7.90
C ARG A 9 -9.19 25.41 8.60
N ARG A 10 -9.49 24.64 9.65
CA ARG A 10 -8.50 23.91 10.46
C ARG A 10 -7.53 23.12 9.58
N THR A 11 -6.24 23.20 9.89
CA THR A 11 -5.18 22.59 9.08
C THR A 11 -4.85 21.18 9.58
N VAL A 12 -4.85 20.21 8.67
CA VAL A 12 -4.36 18.84 8.93
C VAL A 12 -3.04 18.66 8.19
N VAL A 13 -2.01 18.29 8.95
CA VAL A 13 -0.67 18.02 8.41
C VAL A 13 -0.52 16.51 8.19
N LEU A 14 -0.23 16.10 6.97
CA LEU A 14 -0.06 14.71 6.57
C LEU A 14 1.42 14.38 6.32
N VAL A 15 1.95 13.34 6.95
CA VAL A 15 3.36 12.94 6.85
C VAL A 15 3.48 11.49 6.35
N PRO A 16 3.49 11.24 5.03
CA PRO A 16 3.68 9.91 4.46
C PRO A 16 5.13 9.44 4.55
N CYS A 17 5.32 8.11 4.63
CA CYS A 17 6.61 7.49 4.28
C CYS A 17 6.89 7.73 2.77
N PRO A 18 8.14 8.05 2.35
CA PRO A 18 8.45 8.44 0.96
C PRO A 18 8.52 7.26 -0.02
N LEU A 19 7.49 6.42 0.00
CA LEU A 19 7.32 5.25 -0.84
C LEU A 19 5.93 5.29 -1.47
N GLN A 20 5.79 4.87 -2.73
CA GLN A 20 4.54 5.02 -3.49
C GLN A 20 3.32 4.41 -2.79
N GLY A 21 3.51 3.25 -2.13
CA GLY A 21 2.47 2.58 -1.36
C GLY A 21 2.03 3.33 -0.10
N HIS A 22 2.77 4.33 0.35
CA HIS A 22 2.42 5.12 1.53
C HIS A 22 1.92 6.52 1.14
N ILE A 23 2.54 7.12 0.12
CA ILE A 23 2.14 8.43 -0.42
C ILE A 23 0.74 8.37 -1.03
N SER A 24 0.44 7.37 -1.86
CA SER A 24 -0.85 7.30 -2.57
C SER A 24 -2.06 7.30 -1.63
N PRO A 25 -2.17 6.38 -0.64
CA PRO A 25 -3.29 6.39 0.30
C PRO A 25 -3.31 7.64 1.19
N MET A 26 -2.16 8.26 1.49
CA MET A 26 -2.11 9.51 2.25
C MET A 26 -2.71 10.69 1.46
N LEU A 27 -2.42 10.78 0.15
CA LEU A 27 -3.03 11.78 -0.73
C LEU A 27 -4.53 11.56 -0.91
N GLU A 28 -4.98 10.31 -0.99
CA GLU A 28 -6.40 9.95 -1.03
C GLU A 28 -7.12 10.38 0.24
N LEU A 29 -6.56 10.07 1.42
CA LEU A 29 -7.07 10.51 2.71
C LEU A 29 -7.13 12.05 2.79
N GLY A 30 -6.07 12.74 2.35
CA GLY A 30 -6.04 14.20 2.27
C GLY A 30 -7.15 14.76 1.39
N THR A 31 -7.44 14.13 0.26
CA THR A 31 -8.52 14.57 -0.63
C THR A 31 -9.90 14.45 0.01
N ILE A 32 -10.11 13.37 0.77
CA ILE A 32 -11.36 13.15 1.51
C ILE A 32 -11.49 14.13 2.68
N LEU A 33 -10.41 14.39 3.43
CA LEU A 33 -10.44 15.38 4.52
C LEU A 33 -10.63 16.81 3.98
N HIS A 34 -10.01 17.14 2.85
CA HIS A 34 -10.22 18.42 2.19
C HIS A 34 -11.69 18.64 1.80
N SER A 35 -12.38 17.61 1.29
CA SER A 35 -13.81 17.69 0.95
C SER A 35 -14.72 17.84 2.18
N LYS A 36 -14.24 17.43 3.37
CA LYS A 36 -14.88 17.68 4.66
C LYS A 36 -14.60 19.06 5.26
N GLY A 37 -13.83 19.90 4.56
CA GLY A 37 -13.58 21.28 4.95
C GLY A 37 -12.27 21.52 5.70
N PHE A 38 -11.34 20.56 5.73
CA PHE A 38 -9.99 20.81 6.26
C PHE A 38 -9.07 21.46 5.23
N SER A 39 -8.08 22.22 5.70
CA SER A 39 -6.92 22.63 4.92
C SER A 39 -5.86 21.52 5.01
N ILE A 40 -5.22 21.16 3.91
CA ILE A 40 -4.29 20.03 3.88
C ILE A 40 -2.88 20.50 3.58
N VAL A 41 -1.94 20.13 4.45
CA VAL A 41 -0.51 20.28 4.21
C VAL A 41 0.12 18.90 4.11
N ILE A 42 0.76 18.60 2.97
CA ILE A 42 1.54 17.38 2.77
C ILE A 42 3.00 17.69 3.07
N VAL A 43 3.53 17.08 4.11
CA VAL A 43 4.95 17.18 4.46
C VAL A 43 5.66 15.96 3.89
N HIS A 44 6.53 16.17 2.91
CA HIS A 44 7.11 15.08 2.12
C HIS A 44 8.62 15.22 2.00
N SER A 45 9.29 14.09 1.73
CA SER A 45 10.71 14.12 1.35
C SER A 45 10.87 14.79 -0.02
N THR A 46 12.00 15.46 -0.25
CA THR A 46 12.41 15.90 -1.60
C THR A 46 12.64 14.71 -2.54
N PHE A 47 12.95 13.54 -1.99
CA PHE A 47 13.04 12.28 -2.72
C PHE A 47 11.65 11.67 -2.89
N TYR A 48 11.34 11.17 -4.10
CA TYR A 48 10.02 10.63 -4.44
C TYR A 48 8.87 11.63 -4.15
N ALA A 49 9.12 12.91 -4.44
CA ALA A 49 8.17 13.98 -4.17
C ALA A 49 6.83 13.76 -4.93
N PRO A 50 5.68 13.93 -4.25
CA PRO A 50 4.38 13.89 -4.89
C PRO A 50 4.23 15.05 -5.89
N LYS A 51 3.50 14.79 -6.97
CA LYS A 51 3.23 15.82 -8.00
C LYS A 51 2.17 16.79 -7.49
N ALA A 52 2.60 17.95 -7.00
CA ALA A 52 1.71 18.99 -6.48
C ALA A 52 0.65 19.45 -7.50
N SER A 53 0.97 19.41 -8.80
CA SER A 53 0.04 19.74 -9.88
C SER A 53 -1.24 18.91 -9.89
N ASN A 54 -1.19 17.69 -9.33
CA ASN A 54 -2.36 16.82 -9.27
C ASN A 54 -3.30 17.20 -8.12
N HIS A 55 -2.81 17.88 -7.09
CA HIS A 55 -3.58 18.30 -5.91
C HIS A 55 -3.40 19.79 -5.63
N PRO A 56 -3.88 20.69 -6.52
CA PRO A 56 -3.64 22.12 -6.42
C PRO A 56 -4.25 22.78 -5.18
N ALA A 57 -5.18 22.09 -4.51
CA ALA A 57 -5.80 22.55 -3.26
C ALA A 57 -4.95 22.28 -2.01
N PHE A 58 -3.87 21.51 -2.12
CA PHE A 58 -2.99 21.18 -0.99
C PHE A 58 -1.75 22.06 -0.99
N VAL A 59 -1.22 22.30 0.20
CA VAL A 59 0.12 22.88 0.37
C VAL A 59 1.11 21.73 0.48
N PHE A 60 2.20 21.80 -0.27
CA PHE A 60 3.29 20.81 -0.21
C PHE A 60 4.50 21.44 0.46
N SER A 61 4.95 20.84 1.57
CA SER A 61 6.09 21.30 2.33
C SER A 61 7.21 20.25 2.26
N PRO A 62 8.26 20.50 1.47
CA PRO A 62 9.37 19.56 1.36
C PRO A 62 10.23 19.60 2.62
N LEU A 63 10.66 18.43 3.07
CA LEU A 63 11.75 18.28 4.01
C LEU A 63 12.96 17.72 3.28
N SER A 64 14.03 18.51 3.22
CA SER A 64 15.26 18.14 2.53
C SER A 64 16.08 17.17 3.38
N TYR A 65 16.35 15.98 2.84
CA TYR A 65 17.17 14.95 3.48
C TYR A 65 18.09 14.31 2.44
N ASP A 66 19.38 14.65 2.39
CA ASP A 66 20.35 14.08 1.43
C ASP A 66 20.71 12.62 1.76
N LEU A 67 19.74 11.69 1.71
CA LEU A 67 19.90 10.33 2.26
C LEU A 67 19.53 9.18 1.31
N PHE A 68 18.80 9.43 0.23
CA PHE A 68 18.37 8.35 -0.67
C PHE A 68 19.19 8.36 -1.96
N ASP A 69 20.02 7.34 -2.13
CA ASP A 69 20.51 6.95 -3.45
C ASP A 69 19.35 6.25 -4.20
N PRO A 70 18.93 6.73 -5.39
CA PRO A 70 17.92 6.07 -6.23
C PRO A 70 18.22 4.59 -6.52
N ASP A 71 19.49 4.18 -6.43
CA ASP A 71 19.94 2.81 -6.66
C ASP A 71 19.90 1.92 -5.39
N THR A 72 19.40 2.44 -4.26
CA THR A 72 19.28 1.69 -3.00
C THR A 72 18.28 0.54 -3.13
N SER A 73 18.72 -0.71 -2.91
CA SER A 73 17.84 -1.88 -2.95
C SER A 73 16.75 -1.85 -1.84
N PRO A 74 15.62 -2.55 -2.01
CA PRO A 74 14.59 -2.69 -0.97
C PRO A 74 15.12 -3.25 0.36
N GLU A 75 16.08 -4.16 0.30
CA GLU A 75 16.76 -4.70 1.51
C GLU A 75 17.60 -3.63 2.23
N ASN A 76 17.98 -2.57 1.54
CA ASN A 76 18.73 -1.43 2.07
C ASN A 76 17.83 -0.25 2.47
N LEU A 77 16.48 -0.33 2.35
CA LEU A 77 15.57 0.77 2.74
C LEU A 77 15.44 0.99 4.25
N ILE A 78 15.93 0.04 5.06
CA ILE A 78 15.80 0.07 6.53
C ILE A 78 16.71 1.13 7.16
N ALA A 79 17.96 1.21 6.70
CA ALA A 79 18.91 2.21 7.20
C ALA A 79 18.45 3.64 6.86
N PRO A 80 18.03 3.96 5.62
CA PRO A 80 17.42 5.24 5.27
C PRO A 80 16.20 5.60 6.12
N VAL A 81 15.28 4.66 6.41
CA VAL A 81 14.12 4.92 7.28
C VAL A 81 14.55 5.32 8.69
N HIS A 82 15.54 4.63 9.26
CA HIS A 82 16.06 4.98 10.58
C HIS A 82 16.74 6.36 10.57
N ASP A 83 17.52 6.66 9.52
CA ASP A 83 18.19 7.96 9.38
C ASP A 83 17.20 9.10 9.17
N ILE A 84 16.16 8.93 8.33
CA ILE A 84 15.05 9.89 8.22
C ILE A 84 14.55 10.23 9.61
N ASN A 85 14.15 9.24 10.41
CA ASN A 85 13.57 9.50 11.73
C ASN A 85 14.52 10.21 12.70
N ARG A 86 15.84 10.09 12.50
CA ARG A 86 16.85 10.80 13.28
C ARG A 86 16.99 12.25 12.84
N ILE A 87 17.12 12.51 11.53
CA ILE A 87 17.43 13.84 11.01
C ILE A 87 16.19 14.71 10.74
N SER A 88 15.00 14.11 10.73
CA SER A 88 13.75 14.81 10.38
C SER A 88 13.15 15.64 11.50
N LYS A 89 13.58 15.43 12.75
CA LYS A 89 12.95 16.06 13.92
C LYS A 89 13.03 17.59 13.88
N GLU A 90 14.22 18.15 13.73
CA GLU A 90 14.42 19.60 13.73
C GLU A 90 13.77 20.27 12.50
N PRO A 91 13.98 19.80 11.26
CA PRO A 91 13.32 20.37 10.09
C PRO A 91 11.79 20.30 10.16
N PHE A 92 11.24 19.20 10.69
CA PHE A 92 9.80 19.05 10.85
C PHE A 92 9.23 19.97 11.93
N GLN A 93 9.94 20.16 13.04
CA GLN A 93 9.56 21.12 14.08
C GLN A 93 9.54 22.55 13.54
N GLU A 94 10.54 22.93 12.75
CA GLU A 94 10.57 24.23 12.08
C GLU A 94 9.40 24.36 11.08
N CYS A 95 9.17 23.35 10.25
CA CYS A 95 8.05 23.30 9.31
C CYS A 95 6.69 23.54 10.02
N LEU A 96 6.38 22.80 11.09
CA LEU A 96 5.14 23.00 11.86
C LEU A 96 5.05 24.40 12.49
N THR A 97 6.19 24.95 12.94
CA THR A 97 6.24 26.30 13.50
C THR A 97 5.97 27.36 12.43
N GLN A 98 6.48 27.19 11.21
CA GLN A 98 6.20 28.08 10.09
C GLN A 98 4.75 27.98 9.62
N ILE A 99 4.21 26.76 9.54
CA ILE A 99 2.79 26.52 9.22
C ILE A 99 1.88 27.22 10.23
N ARG A 100 2.20 27.21 11.52
CA ARG A 100 1.47 27.96 12.55
C ARG A 100 1.58 29.48 12.38
N LYS A 101 2.77 30.00 12.04
CA LYS A 101 2.99 31.45 11.86
C LYS A 101 2.28 32.03 10.64
N GLN A 102 2.10 31.22 9.60
CA GLN A 102 1.49 31.63 8.34
C GLN A 102 -0.04 31.57 8.37
N GLN A 103 -0.62 30.95 9.39
CA GLN A 103 -2.08 30.87 9.52
C GLN A 103 -2.67 32.12 10.19
N GLU A 104 -3.88 32.46 9.78
CA GLU A 104 -4.68 33.50 10.43
C GLU A 104 -5.01 33.08 11.88
N PRO A 105 -5.32 34.02 12.80
CA PRO A 105 -5.51 33.74 14.23
C PRO A 105 -6.55 32.67 14.59
N HIS A 106 -7.43 32.32 13.64
CA HIS A 106 -8.45 31.29 13.81
C HIS A 106 -8.11 29.96 13.13
N ASP A 107 -7.16 29.93 12.20
CA ASP A 107 -6.68 28.72 11.55
C ASP A 107 -5.49 28.18 12.37
N ASP A 108 -5.68 27.10 13.12
CA ASP A 108 -4.58 26.36 13.75
C ASP A 108 -4.46 24.96 13.15
N ILE A 109 -3.30 24.34 13.37
CA ILE A 109 -3.08 22.94 13.08
C ILE A 109 -3.96 22.11 14.00
N ALA A 110 -4.97 21.44 13.43
CA ALA A 110 -5.88 20.55 14.14
C ALA A 110 -5.13 19.31 14.65
N CYS A 111 -4.38 18.66 13.76
CA CYS A 111 -3.58 17.48 14.10
C CYS A 111 -2.53 17.16 13.04
N VAL A 112 -1.61 16.29 13.43
CA VAL A 112 -0.65 15.63 12.53
C VAL A 112 -1.09 14.19 12.29
N ILE A 113 -1.41 13.83 11.05
CA ILE A 113 -1.64 12.44 10.65
C ILE A 113 -0.35 11.92 10.00
N TYR A 114 0.19 10.83 10.51
CA TYR A 114 1.49 10.34 10.09
C TYR A 114 1.50 8.85 9.84
N ASP A 115 2.36 8.44 8.91
CA ASP A 115 2.70 7.03 8.73
C ASP A 115 3.48 6.52 9.95
N PRO A 116 3.11 5.39 10.58
CA PRO A 116 3.79 4.86 11.76
C PRO A 116 5.30 4.60 11.58
N ILE A 117 5.77 4.42 10.34
CA ILE A 117 7.20 4.31 10.02
C ILE A 117 7.93 5.65 10.22
N MET A 118 7.22 6.77 10.08
CA MET A 118 7.70 8.15 10.27
C MET A 118 7.49 8.62 11.72
N TYR A 119 7.91 7.82 12.69
CA TYR A 119 7.69 8.04 14.13
C TYR A 119 8.32 9.32 14.71
N PHE A 120 9.22 10.00 14.00
CA PHE A 120 9.68 11.34 14.37
C PHE A 120 8.51 12.35 14.43
N SER A 121 7.48 12.14 13.61
CA SER A 121 6.33 13.03 13.48
C SER A 121 5.57 13.13 14.81
N GLU A 122 5.35 11.99 15.45
CA GLU A 122 4.69 11.93 16.76
C GLU A 122 5.52 12.61 17.84
N ALA A 123 6.84 12.37 17.86
CA ALA A 123 7.71 12.95 18.87
C ALA A 123 7.71 14.49 18.81
N VAL A 124 7.71 15.05 17.59
CA VAL A 124 7.64 16.50 17.37
C VAL A 124 6.24 17.04 17.66
N ALA A 125 5.19 16.36 17.22
CA ALA A 125 3.80 16.76 17.51
C ALA A 125 3.57 16.83 19.03
N SER A 126 4.01 15.80 19.77
CA SER A 126 3.95 15.74 21.23
C SER A 126 4.71 16.90 21.88
N HIS A 127 5.93 17.19 21.43
CA HIS A 127 6.72 18.33 21.93
C HIS A 127 6.01 19.68 21.73
N LEU A 128 5.33 19.85 20.58
CA LEU A 128 4.57 21.05 20.24
C LEU A 128 3.13 21.04 20.77
N LYS A 129 2.76 20.01 21.56
CA LYS A 129 1.41 19.78 22.13
C LYS A 129 0.32 19.75 21.05
N LEU A 130 0.63 19.18 19.90
CA LEU A 130 -0.30 18.93 18.80
C LEU A 130 -0.86 17.51 18.89
N PRO A 131 -2.18 17.32 18.69
CA PRO A 131 -2.76 16.00 18.53
C PRO A 131 -2.15 15.27 17.33
N SER A 132 -2.02 13.96 17.42
CA SER A 132 -1.51 13.13 16.33
C SER A 132 -2.35 11.87 16.12
N ILE A 133 -2.49 11.43 14.88
CA ILE A 133 -3.24 10.23 14.50
C ILE A 133 -2.35 9.36 13.62
N MET A 134 -2.22 8.08 13.97
CA MET A 134 -1.51 7.12 13.14
C MET A 134 -2.34 6.75 11.91
N PHE A 135 -1.70 6.63 10.75
CA PHE A 135 -2.34 6.08 9.56
C PHE A 135 -1.59 4.85 9.03
N TYR A 136 -2.14 3.67 9.30
CA TYR A 136 -1.62 2.43 8.71
C TYR A 136 -2.11 2.27 7.28
N THR A 137 -1.15 2.26 6.36
CA THR A 137 -1.34 1.99 4.93
C THR A 137 -1.18 0.50 4.60
N ALA A 138 -0.97 -0.34 5.60
CA ALA A 138 -0.89 -1.80 5.50
C ALA A 138 -2.05 -2.49 6.25
N SER A 139 -2.12 -3.82 6.15
CA SER A 139 -3.19 -4.62 6.75
C SER A 139 -3.12 -4.67 8.27
N ALA A 140 -4.29 -4.72 8.92
CA ALA A 140 -4.39 -4.97 10.35
C ALA A 140 -3.86 -6.37 10.70
N ALA A 141 -4.11 -7.35 9.83
CA ALA A 141 -3.60 -8.71 10.01
C ALA A 141 -2.06 -8.77 10.02
N SER A 142 -1.39 -7.99 9.17
CA SER A 142 0.07 -7.89 9.16
C SER A 142 0.61 -7.37 10.49
N LEU A 143 -0.05 -6.37 11.08
CA LEU A 143 0.37 -5.85 12.38
C LEU A 143 0.20 -6.91 13.49
N VAL A 144 -0.90 -7.67 13.49
CA VAL A 144 -1.11 -8.79 14.42
C VAL A 144 -0.03 -9.87 14.25
N ALA A 145 0.37 -10.17 13.01
CA ALA A 145 1.46 -11.10 12.72
C ALA A 145 2.79 -10.59 13.32
N TYR A 146 3.11 -9.30 13.16
CA TYR A 146 4.31 -8.70 13.77
C TYR A 146 4.30 -8.74 15.30
N TYR A 147 3.16 -8.49 15.96
CA TYR A 147 3.03 -8.68 17.40
C TYR A 147 3.32 -10.12 17.82
N SER A 148 2.84 -11.05 17.02
CA SER A 148 2.99 -12.47 17.32
C SER A 148 4.41 -12.97 17.09
N VAL A 149 5.17 -12.42 16.13
CA VAL A 149 6.60 -12.73 15.99
C VAL A 149 7.36 -12.40 17.28
N SER A 150 7.09 -11.26 17.92
CA SER A 150 7.73 -10.91 19.19
C SER A 150 7.37 -11.89 20.31
N ARG A 151 6.10 -12.30 20.39
CA ARG A 151 5.62 -13.33 21.35
C ARG A 151 6.27 -14.69 21.10
N LEU A 152 6.23 -15.18 19.87
CA LEU A 152 6.75 -16.49 19.47
C LEU A 152 8.27 -16.60 19.68
N ARG A 153 9.01 -15.49 19.52
CA ARG A 153 10.43 -15.44 19.91
C ARG A 153 10.63 -15.62 21.42
N ALA A 154 9.81 -14.95 22.24
CA ALA A 154 9.89 -15.09 23.69
C ALA A 154 9.49 -16.52 24.15
N GLU A 155 8.56 -17.17 23.45
CA GLU A 155 8.14 -18.55 23.68
C GLU A 155 9.11 -19.60 23.11
N GLY A 156 10.16 -19.19 22.37
CA GLY A 156 11.17 -20.09 21.82
C GLY A 156 10.79 -20.78 20.51
N TYR A 157 9.70 -20.38 19.85
CA TYR A 157 9.30 -20.91 18.54
C TYR A 157 10.10 -20.34 17.37
N ILE A 158 10.67 -19.14 17.53
CA ILE A 158 11.44 -18.45 16.47
C ILE A 158 12.91 -18.33 16.91
N PRO A 159 13.88 -18.75 16.08
CA PRO A 159 13.72 -19.29 14.73
C PRO A 159 13.06 -20.68 14.73
N PHE A 160 12.21 -20.96 13.74
CA PHE A 160 11.53 -22.25 13.60
C PHE A 160 12.28 -23.17 12.63
N GLN A 161 12.13 -24.50 12.81
CA GLN A 161 12.71 -25.49 11.90
C GLN A 161 11.92 -25.57 10.60
N GLU A 162 12.57 -25.92 9.47
CA GLU A 162 11.91 -26.06 8.17
C GLU A 162 10.74 -27.05 8.20
N SER A 163 10.83 -28.10 9.03
CA SER A 163 9.74 -29.06 9.27
C SER A 163 8.46 -28.40 9.81
N MET A 164 8.58 -27.29 10.54
CA MET A 164 7.46 -26.53 11.10
C MET A 164 6.94 -25.45 10.14
N SER A 165 7.58 -25.26 8.99
CA SER A 165 7.29 -24.19 8.03
C SER A 165 5.81 -24.15 7.60
N ALA A 166 5.23 -25.33 7.36
CA ALA A 166 3.83 -25.49 6.98
C ALA A 166 2.85 -25.57 8.17
N ASP A 167 3.36 -25.66 9.40
CA ASP A 167 2.51 -25.79 10.60
C ASP A 167 1.80 -24.49 10.91
N LEU A 168 0.60 -24.60 11.46
CA LEU A 168 -0.20 -23.45 11.90
C LEU A 168 0.42 -22.79 13.13
N VAL A 169 0.40 -21.46 13.14
CA VAL A 169 0.86 -20.65 14.25
C VAL A 169 -0.19 -20.67 15.37
N PRO A 170 0.19 -21.04 16.60
CA PRO A 170 -0.73 -21.07 17.74
C PRO A 170 -1.43 -19.72 17.95
N ASN A 171 -2.76 -19.75 18.07
CA ASN A 171 -3.63 -18.57 18.28
C ASN A 171 -3.62 -17.52 17.15
N LEU A 172 -3.16 -17.89 15.95
CA LEU A 172 -3.18 -17.04 14.76
C LEU A 172 -3.77 -17.75 13.54
N HIS A 173 -4.67 -18.69 13.75
CA HIS A 173 -5.28 -19.44 12.65
C HIS A 173 -5.92 -18.48 11.63
N PRO A 174 -5.78 -18.75 10.31
CA PRO A 174 -5.04 -19.87 9.71
C PRO A 174 -3.54 -19.64 9.36
N LEU A 175 -2.83 -18.64 9.90
CA LEU A 175 -1.43 -18.36 9.51
C LEU A 175 -0.50 -19.55 9.80
N ARG A 176 0.42 -19.85 8.88
CA ARG A 176 1.52 -20.82 9.07
C ARG A 176 2.82 -20.13 9.45
N PHE A 177 3.79 -20.87 9.97
CA PHE A 177 5.09 -20.30 10.33
C PHE A 177 5.80 -19.65 9.13
N LYS A 178 5.72 -20.25 7.93
CA LYS A 178 6.28 -19.67 6.69
C LYS A 178 5.66 -18.35 6.26
N ASP A 179 4.42 -18.10 6.68
CA ASP A 179 3.70 -16.88 6.35
C ASP A 179 4.08 -15.72 7.30
N LEU A 180 4.80 -15.99 8.40
CA LEU A 180 5.18 -14.97 9.38
C LEU A 180 6.27 -14.02 8.83
N PRO A 181 6.07 -12.71 8.95
CA PRO A 181 6.95 -11.72 8.35
C PRO A 181 8.29 -11.72 9.07
N ASN A 182 9.38 -11.89 8.31
CA ASN A 182 10.75 -11.81 8.81
C ASN A 182 11.06 -12.75 9.98
N ALA A 183 10.30 -13.85 10.13
CA ALA A 183 10.44 -14.75 11.28
C ALA A 183 11.80 -15.47 11.27
N ASN A 184 12.25 -15.95 10.10
CA ASN A 184 13.53 -16.65 9.92
C ASN A 184 14.64 -15.80 9.29
N LEU A 185 14.35 -14.57 8.87
CA LEU A 185 15.40 -13.61 8.54
C LEU A 185 16.12 -13.29 9.86
N GLY A 186 17.45 -13.43 9.88
CA GLY A 186 18.29 -13.34 11.07
C GLY A 186 18.20 -12.00 11.82
N ASN A 187 19.24 -11.63 12.58
CA ASN A 187 19.23 -10.39 13.36
C ASN A 187 19.38 -9.13 12.49
N LEU A 188 18.37 -8.80 11.67
CA LEU A 188 18.23 -7.48 11.04
C LEU A 188 17.69 -6.51 12.10
N GLU A 189 18.56 -6.13 13.04
CA GLU A 189 18.23 -5.28 14.19
C GLU A 189 17.54 -3.97 13.77
N GLY A 190 17.90 -3.43 12.60
CA GLY A 190 17.25 -2.26 12.00
C GLY A 190 15.76 -2.48 11.70
N ILE A 191 15.39 -3.60 11.08
CA ILE A 191 13.98 -3.93 10.79
C ILE A 191 13.18 -4.01 12.08
N LYS A 192 13.74 -4.69 13.08
CA LYS A 192 13.10 -4.85 14.39
C LYS A 192 12.84 -3.50 15.03
N LYS A 193 13.83 -2.58 15.00
CA LYS A 193 13.68 -1.22 15.55
C LYS A 193 12.57 -0.44 14.85
N VAL A 194 12.51 -0.48 13.52
CA VAL A 194 11.45 0.20 12.76
C VAL A 194 10.08 -0.38 13.07
N ILE A 195 9.94 -1.70 13.11
CA ILE A 195 8.67 -2.37 13.43
C ILE A 195 8.22 -2.05 14.86
N GLU A 196 9.11 -2.15 15.84
CA GLU A 196 8.76 -1.82 17.24
C GLU A 196 8.41 -0.34 17.40
N ALA A 197 9.08 0.55 16.66
CA ALA A 197 8.73 1.96 16.64
C ALA A 197 7.35 2.21 15.99
N ALA A 198 7.05 1.53 14.89
CA ALA A 198 5.79 1.62 14.17
C ALA A 198 4.61 1.00 14.95
N LYS A 199 4.85 -0.02 15.78
CA LYS A 199 3.84 -0.62 16.67
C LYS A 199 3.50 0.26 17.87
N ASN A 200 4.37 1.20 18.24
CA ASN A 200 4.19 1.97 19.47
C ASN A 200 3.22 3.14 19.28
N ILE A 201 2.05 3.08 19.91
CA ILE A 201 1.00 4.12 19.82
C ILE A 201 1.41 5.49 20.37
N ARG A 202 2.36 5.51 21.31
CA ARG A 202 2.87 6.73 21.95
C ARG A 202 1.74 7.63 22.46
N THR A 203 1.70 8.90 22.04
CA THR A 203 0.64 9.86 22.40
C THR A 203 -0.45 10.02 21.34
N SER A 204 -0.48 9.14 20.33
CA SER A 204 -1.47 9.25 19.25
C SER A 204 -2.90 9.05 19.77
N SER A 205 -3.80 9.91 19.31
CA SER A 205 -5.21 9.99 19.74
C SER A 205 -6.13 9.01 19.00
N GLY A 206 -5.63 8.29 17.99
CA GLY A 206 -6.41 7.34 17.21
C GLY A 206 -5.60 6.67 16.11
N ILE A 207 -6.17 5.64 15.49
CA ILE A 207 -5.54 4.90 14.40
C ILE A 207 -6.49 4.80 13.20
N ILE A 208 -6.02 5.27 12.04
CA ILE A 208 -6.70 5.13 10.76
C ILE A 208 -6.18 3.87 10.08
N TRP A 209 -7.10 3.09 9.53
CA TRP A 209 -6.83 1.89 8.76
C TRP A 209 -7.42 2.01 7.36
N ASN A 210 -6.60 1.84 6.32
CA ASN A 210 -7.10 1.76 4.95
C ASN A 210 -7.70 0.36 4.64
N THR A 211 -8.69 -0.07 5.41
CA THR A 211 -9.37 -1.36 5.29
C THR A 211 -10.87 -1.21 5.46
N ILE A 212 -11.64 -2.25 5.12
CA ILE A 212 -13.06 -2.34 5.49
C ILE A 212 -13.22 -3.27 6.70
N PRO A 213 -14.10 -2.94 7.66
CA PRO A 213 -14.28 -3.73 8.88
C PRO A 213 -14.52 -5.23 8.62
N HIS A 214 -15.27 -5.56 7.58
CA HIS A 214 -15.62 -6.94 7.25
C HIS A 214 -14.43 -7.81 6.78
N LEU A 215 -13.36 -7.22 6.23
CA LEU A 215 -12.21 -7.99 5.75
C LEU A 215 -11.29 -8.43 6.89
N GLU A 216 -11.14 -7.59 7.91
CA GLU A 216 -10.13 -7.75 8.95
C GLU A 216 -10.71 -7.65 10.36
N HIS A 217 -12.01 -7.92 10.53
CA HIS A 217 -12.73 -7.75 11.81
C HIS A 217 -11.98 -8.36 13.00
N SER A 218 -11.52 -9.61 12.87
CA SER A 218 -10.81 -10.33 13.94
C SER A 218 -9.49 -9.64 14.30
N SER A 219 -8.73 -9.22 13.31
CA SER A 219 -7.44 -8.54 13.51
C SER A 219 -7.64 -7.15 14.13
N LEU A 220 -8.62 -6.39 13.64
CA LEU A 220 -8.98 -5.08 14.19
C LEU A 220 -9.43 -5.21 15.66
N ALA A 221 -10.23 -6.22 15.99
CA ALA A 221 -10.68 -6.45 17.37
C ALA A 221 -9.52 -6.74 18.33
N VAL A 222 -8.56 -7.58 17.92
CA VAL A 222 -7.35 -7.87 18.72
C VAL A 222 -6.53 -6.60 18.94
N LEU A 223 -6.31 -5.80 17.88
CA LEU A 223 -5.55 -4.56 17.97
C LEU A 223 -6.26 -3.49 18.79
N GLN A 224 -7.59 -3.37 18.69
CA GLN A 224 -8.40 -2.44 19.47
C GLN A 224 -8.22 -2.68 20.98
N GLN A 225 -8.19 -3.96 21.41
CA GLN A 225 -7.94 -4.33 22.81
C GLN A 225 -6.52 -3.96 23.27
N HIS A 226 -5.54 -4.04 22.37
CA HIS A 226 -4.15 -3.70 22.64
C HIS A 226 -3.95 -2.19 22.80
N TYR A 227 -4.47 -1.41 21.85
CA TYR A 227 -4.16 0.01 21.73
C TYR A 227 -5.06 0.94 22.55
N ARG A 228 -6.33 0.56 22.78
CA ARG A 228 -7.29 1.32 23.60
C ARG A 228 -7.50 2.78 23.16
N VAL A 229 -7.37 3.05 21.86
CA VAL A 229 -7.72 4.34 21.22
C VAL A 229 -8.75 4.11 20.12
N PRO A 230 -9.50 5.14 19.67
CA PRO A 230 -10.44 5.00 18.55
C PRO A 230 -9.76 4.51 17.27
N PHE A 231 -10.41 3.58 16.57
CA PHE A 231 -9.99 3.08 15.27
C PHE A 231 -10.94 3.55 14.18
N PHE A 232 -10.36 3.96 13.05
CA PHE A 232 -11.09 4.46 11.89
C PHE A 232 -10.78 3.58 10.67
N PRO A 233 -11.52 2.49 10.45
CA PRO A 233 -11.44 1.70 9.22
C PRO A 233 -12.13 2.45 8.08
N VAL A 234 -11.33 3.20 7.31
CA VAL A 234 -11.82 4.17 6.31
C VAL A 234 -11.66 3.70 4.86
N GLY A 235 -11.23 2.46 4.65
CA GLY A 235 -10.93 1.94 3.33
C GLY A 235 -12.17 1.46 2.55
N PRO A 236 -11.98 1.09 1.27
CA PRO A 236 -10.81 1.41 0.46
C PRO A 236 -10.82 2.88 0.02
N LEU A 237 -9.77 3.63 0.38
CA LEU A 237 -9.70 5.08 0.14
C LEU A 237 -9.76 5.45 -1.35
N HIS A 238 -9.21 4.61 -2.23
CA HIS A 238 -9.22 4.83 -3.68
C HIS A 238 -10.63 4.83 -4.32
N LYS A 239 -11.68 4.37 -3.63
CA LYS A 239 -13.08 4.45 -4.08
C LYS A 239 -13.80 5.68 -3.55
N LEU A 240 -13.26 6.31 -2.50
CA LEU A 240 -13.83 7.47 -1.81
C LEU A 240 -13.19 8.78 -2.29
N ALA A 241 -11.91 8.74 -2.65
CA ALA A 241 -11.22 9.87 -3.24
C ALA A 241 -11.59 10.03 -4.74
N PRO A 242 -11.73 11.27 -5.24
CA PRO A 242 -11.81 11.58 -6.67
C PRO A 242 -10.68 10.92 -7.48
N ALA A 243 -10.91 10.72 -8.79
CA ALA A 243 -9.97 10.15 -9.74
C ALA A 243 -8.82 11.12 -10.07
N THR A 244 -7.96 11.38 -9.09
CA THR A 244 -6.73 12.15 -9.23
C THR A 244 -5.54 11.19 -9.20
N SER A 245 -4.63 11.30 -10.16
CA SER A 245 -3.42 10.47 -10.18
C SER A 245 -2.56 10.77 -8.95
N CYS A 246 -2.32 9.75 -8.13
CA CYS A 246 -1.39 9.80 -7.00
C CYS A 246 -0.05 9.14 -7.34
N SER A 247 0.19 8.80 -8.62
CA SER A 247 1.36 8.07 -9.07
C SER A 247 2.60 8.98 -9.13
N LEU A 248 3.71 8.47 -8.58
CA LEU A 248 5.02 9.11 -8.69
C LEU A 248 5.57 8.97 -10.12
N LEU A 249 5.35 7.80 -10.73
CA LEU A 249 5.81 7.48 -12.08
C LEU A 249 4.81 7.98 -13.14
N LEU A 250 5.32 8.29 -14.33
CA LEU A 250 4.50 8.69 -15.48
C LEU A 250 3.76 7.45 -16.03
N GLU A 251 2.43 7.53 -16.06
CA GLU A 251 1.55 6.45 -16.50
C GLU A 251 1.45 6.44 -18.03
N ASP A 252 1.57 5.26 -18.64
CA ASP A 252 1.32 5.03 -20.06
C ASP A 252 -0.18 4.75 -20.28
N ALA A 253 -0.94 5.80 -20.57
CA ALA A 253 -2.39 5.69 -20.82
C ALA A 253 -2.72 4.98 -22.15
N ASP A 254 -1.76 4.82 -23.08
CA ASP A 254 -2.01 4.13 -24.35
C ASP A 254 -2.25 2.62 -24.15
N CYS A 255 -1.87 2.06 -22.99
CA CYS A 255 -2.23 0.69 -22.66
C CYS A 255 -3.76 0.48 -22.54
N ILE A 256 -4.53 1.52 -22.19
CA ILE A 256 -5.99 1.44 -22.16
C ILE A 256 -6.55 1.23 -23.56
N LYS A 257 -6.04 1.97 -24.56
CA LYS A 257 -6.41 1.80 -25.97
C LYS A 257 -6.09 0.40 -26.52
N TRP A 258 -5.05 -0.24 -25.97
CA TRP A 258 -4.74 -1.63 -26.30
C TRP A 258 -5.73 -2.60 -25.65
N LEU A 259 -6.14 -2.34 -24.40
CA LEU A 259 -7.16 -3.13 -23.68
C LEU A 259 -8.54 -3.03 -24.34
N ASP A 260 -8.92 -1.86 -24.88
CA ASP A 260 -10.19 -1.64 -25.60
C ASP A 260 -10.39 -2.60 -26.78
N LYS A 261 -9.29 -3.11 -27.35
CA LYS A 261 -9.30 -4.03 -28.50
C LYS A 261 -9.38 -5.51 -28.09
N GLN A 262 -9.30 -5.81 -26.79
CA GLN A 262 -9.27 -7.18 -26.28
C GLN A 262 -10.68 -7.65 -25.90
N ALA A 263 -10.90 -8.97 -25.93
CA ALA A 263 -12.16 -9.54 -25.49
C ALA A 263 -12.35 -9.36 -23.97
N PRO A 264 -13.60 -9.26 -23.48
CA PRO A 264 -13.88 -9.17 -22.05
C PRO A 264 -13.24 -10.31 -21.25
N SER A 265 -12.60 -9.94 -20.13
CA SER A 265 -11.97 -10.85 -19.19
C SER A 265 -11.00 -11.85 -19.85
N SER A 266 -10.27 -11.41 -20.87
CA SER A 266 -9.30 -12.24 -21.62
C SER A 266 -7.85 -11.93 -21.30
N VAL A 267 -7.58 -10.75 -20.72
CA VAL A 267 -6.22 -10.26 -20.47
C VAL A 267 -5.79 -10.56 -19.04
N ILE A 268 -4.56 -11.04 -18.84
CA ILE A 268 -3.90 -11.02 -17.53
C ILE A 268 -3.06 -9.75 -17.38
N TYR A 269 -3.33 -8.96 -16.35
CA TYR A 269 -2.49 -7.84 -15.97
C TYR A 269 -1.38 -8.33 -15.04
N VAL A 270 -0.14 -7.88 -15.26
CA VAL A 270 1.03 -8.30 -14.47
C VAL A 270 1.75 -7.04 -13.95
N SER A 271 1.82 -6.89 -12.63
CA SER A 271 2.55 -5.79 -11.98
C SER A 271 3.02 -6.16 -10.59
N LEU A 272 4.34 -6.11 -10.38
CA LEU A 272 4.98 -6.41 -9.09
C LEU A 272 5.25 -5.14 -8.25
N GLY A 273 4.59 -4.03 -8.58
CA GLY A 273 4.65 -2.79 -7.79
C GLY A 273 5.94 -1.99 -7.96
N SER A 274 6.11 -0.99 -7.09
CA SER A 274 7.15 0.03 -7.23
C SER A 274 8.51 -0.38 -6.66
N LEU A 275 8.58 -1.45 -5.86
CA LEU A 275 9.80 -1.85 -5.13
C LEU A 275 10.31 -3.24 -5.48
N ALA A 276 9.48 -4.16 -5.98
CA ALA A 276 9.94 -5.51 -6.29
C ALA A 276 11.07 -5.49 -7.33
N ILE A 277 12.08 -6.31 -7.09
CA ILE A 277 13.22 -6.53 -7.98
C ILE A 277 13.26 -8.03 -8.28
N VAL A 278 13.47 -8.38 -9.53
CA VAL A 278 13.69 -9.77 -9.96
C VAL A 278 15.07 -9.91 -10.56
N VAL A 279 15.63 -11.12 -10.52
CA VAL A 279 16.87 -11.40 -11.27
C VAL A 279 16.54 -11.70 -12.74
N GLU A 280 17.51 -11.50 -13.63
CA GLU A 280 17.34 -11.70 -15.08
C GLU A 280 16.78 -13.09 -15.42
N LYS A 281 17.25 -14.13 -14.72
CA LYS A 281 16.73 -15.50 -14.88
C LYS A 281 15.24 -15.60 -14.57
N GLU A 282 14.77 -14.97 -13.50
CA GLU A 282 13.35 -14.97 -13.13
C GLU A 282 12.52 -14.22 -14.17
N LEU A 283 13.01 -13.07 -14.64
CA LEU A 283 12.36 -12.31 -15.70
C LEU A 283 12.19 -13.15 -16.98
N ALA A 284 13.23 -13.89 -17.37
CA ALA A 284 13.19 -14.77 -18.52
C ALA A 284 12.15 -15.89 -18.36
N GLU A 285 12.08 -16.51 -17.18
CA GLU A 285 11.07 -17.53 -16.90
C GLU A 285 9.64 -16.95 -16.86
N MET A 286 9.46 -15.74 -16.32
CA MET A 286 8.20 -15.01 -16.37
C MET A 286 7.75 -14.72 -17.80
N ALA A 287 8.66 -14.21 -18.63
CA ALA A 287 8.41 -13.93 -20.04
C ALA A 287 7.98 -15.21 -20.77
N TRP A 288 8.74 -16.29 -20.65
CA TRP A 288 8.40 -17.56 -21.30
C TRP A 288 7.11 -18.18 -20.77
N GLY A 289 6.83 -18.09 -19.46
CA GLY A 289 5.58 -18.58 -18.87
C GLY A 289 4.36 -17.84 -19.43
N LEU A 290 4.43 -16.50 -19.53
CA LEU A 290 3.39 -15.69 -20.15
C LEU A 290 3.22 -16.03 -21.64
N ALA A 291 4.31 -16.10 -22.39
CA ALA A 291 4.29 -16.41 -23.82
C ALA A 291 3.67 -17.79 -24.11
N ASN A 292 4.04 -18.81 -23.31
CA ASN A 292 3.56 -20.18 -23.46
C ASN A 292 2.11 -20.36 -23.03
N SER A 293 1.60 -19.51 -22.12
CA SER A 293 0.21 -19.57 -21.67
C SER A 293 -0.79 -19.38 -22.82
N GLY A 294 -0.40 -18.66 -23.87
CA GLY A 294 -1.30 -18.26 -24.96
C GLY A 294 -2.28 -17.14 -24.60
N ILE A 295 -2.34 -16.73 -23.34
CA ILE A 295 -3.24 -15.70 -22.84
C ILE A 295 -2.70 -14.30 -23.17
N PRO A 296 -3.53 -13.37 -23.67
CA PRO A 296 -3.14 -11.97 -23.80
C PRO A 296 -2.71 -11.35 -22.46
N PHE A 297 -1.67 -10.53 -22.45
CA PHE A 297 -1.16 -9.95 -21.21
C PHE A 297 -0.74 -8.49 -21.35
N LEU A 298 -0.97 -7.72 -20.28
CA LEU A 298 -0.41 -6.39 -20.08
C LEU A 298 0.59 -6.47 -18.92
N TRP A 299 1.88 -6.24 -19.18
CA TRP A 299 2.94 -6.41 -18.20
C TRP A 299 3.69 -5.09 -17.94
N VAL A 300 3.74 -4.70 -16.67
CA VAL A 300 4.52 -3.56 -16.19
C VAL A 300 5.95 -4.00 -15.90
N ILE A 301 6.91 -3.48 -16.69
CA ILE A 301 8.35 -3.61 -16.46
C ILE A 301 8.92 -2.21 -16.24
N ARG A 302 9.02 -1.81 -14.97
CA ARG A 302 9.53 -0.48 -14.60
C ARG A 302 11.06 -0.41 -14.71
N PRO A 303 11.65 0.80 -14.88
CA PRO A 303 13.07 1.00 -14.66
C PRO A 303 13.48 0.52 -13.25
N GLY A 304 14.63 -0.16 -13.16
CA GLY A 304 15.12 -0.77 -11.90
C GLY A 304 14.39 -2.04 -11.47
N PHE A 305 13.55 -2.64 -12.32
CA PHE A 305 12.91 -3.93 -12.05
C PHE A 305 13.91 -5.09 -12.04
N VAL A 306 14.95 -5.00 -12.88
CA VAL A 306 16.15 -5.86 -12.83
C VAL A 306 17.32 -4.97 -12.44
N ARG A 307 18.17 -5.43 -11.52
CA ARG A 307 19.32 -4.64 -11.05
C ARG A 307 20.26 -4.31 -12.21
N ASN A 308 20.72 -3.06 -12.27
CA ASN A 308 21.74 -2.58 -13.20
C ASN A 308 21.43 -2.81 -14.70
N SER A 309 20.15 -2.84 -15.09
CA SER A 309 19.76 -3.07 -16.48
C SER A 309 18.74 -2.05 -17.00
N GLU A 310 18.93 -1.63 -18.26
CA GLU A 310 17.97 -0.82 -18.99
C GLU A 310 16.84 -1.69 -19.55
N TRP A 311 15.60 -1.25 -19.29
CA TRP A 311 14.34 -1.97 -19.53
C TRP A 311 14.14 -2.61 -20.93
N ILE A 312 14.80 -2.11 -21.99
CA ILE A 312 14.57 -2.52 -23.39
C ILE A 312 15.30 -3.82 -23.76
N LYS A 313 16.42 -4.14 -23.11
CA LYS A 313 17.27 -5.29 -23.49
C LYS A 313 17.06 -6.53 -22.62
N LEU A 314 15.99 -6.55 -21.84
CA LEU A 314 15.80 -7.52 -20.77
C LEU A 314 14.96 -8.74 -21.16
N LEU A 315 14.24 -8.69 -22.27
CA LEU A 315 13.38 -9.79 -22.71
C LEU A 315 14.18 -10.82 -23.51
N PRO A 316 13.88 -12.13 -23.36
CA PRO A 316 14.58 -13.17 -24.12
C PRO A 316 14.42 -13.03 -25.63
N ASP A 317 15.46 -13.40 -26.39
CA ASP A 317 15.39 -13.50 -27.85
C ASP A 317 14.21 -14.38 -28.29
N GLY A 318 13.44 -13.93 -29.29
CA GLY A 318 12.26 -14.65 -29.78
C GLY A 318 10.96 -14.38 -29.00
N PHE A 319 11.01 -13.63 -27.90
CA PHE A 319 9.83 -13.35 -27.07
C PHE A 319 8.80 -12.48 -27.79
N GLU A 320 9.24 -11.40 -28.46
CA GLU A 320 8.35 -10.51 -29.20
C GLU A 320 7.70 -11.23 -30.38
N GLU A 321 8.46 -12.06 -31.11
CA GLU A 321 7.96 -12.88 -32.22
C GLU A 321 6.95 -13.94 -31.74
N LYS A 322 7.20 -14.54 -30.57
CA LYS A 322 6.30 -15.56 -29.99
C LYS A 322 4.98 -14.95 -29.51
N THR A 323 5.02 -13.73 -28.98
CA THR A 323 3.87 -13.07 -28.36
C THR A 323 3.05 -12.26 -29.36
N GLY A 324 3.71 -11.62 -30.33
CA GLY A 324 3.07 -10.76 -31.32
C GLY A 324 2.20 -9.69 -30.66
N GLU A 325 1.01 -9.45 -31.21
CA GLU A 325 0.09 -8.43 -30.69
C GLU A 325 -0.62 -8.81 -29.38
N ARG A 326 -0.43 -10.05 -28.87
CA ARG A 326 -1.09 -10.54 -27.64
C ARG A 326 -0.44 -9.99 -26.36
N GLY A 327 0.79 -9.50 -26.45
CA GLY A 327 1.52 -8.94 -25.31
C GLY A 327 1.66 -7.43 -25.44
N ARG A 328 1.40 -6.71 -24.35
CA ARG A 328 1.74 -5.28 -24.22
C ARG A 328 2.63 -5.10 -23.00
N ILE A 329 3.79 -4.48 -23.19
CA ILE A 329 4.71 -4.13 -22.11
C ILE A 329 4.76 -2.62 -21.96
N VAL A 330 4.67 -2.14 -20.73
CA VAL A 330 4.74 -0.72 -20.39
C VAL A 330 5.63 -0.48 -19.18
N LYS A 331 6.18 0.72 -19.04
CA LYS A 331 7.02 1.08 -17.88
C LYS A 331 6.21 1.23 -16.61
N TRP A 332 5.03 1.83 -16.73
CA TRP A 332 4.11 2.07 -15.64
C TRP A 332 2.72 2.25 -16.21
N ALA A 333 1.71 1.60 -15.63
CA ALA A 333 0.34 1.62 -16.11
C ALA A 333 -0.56 2.42 -15.15
N PRO A 334 -1.64 3.07 -15.64
CA PRO A 334 -2.72 3.59 -14.80
C PRO A 334 -3.49 2.42 -14.16
N GLN A 335 -2.89 1.79 -13.14
CA GLN A 335 -3.30 0.49 -12.62
C GLN A 335 -4.78 0.44 -12.22
N LYS A 336 -5.32 1.52 -11.64
CA LYS A 336 -6.73 1.60 -11.23
C LYS A 336 -7.67 1.46 -12.43
N GLU A 337 -7.34 2.13 -13.54
CA GLU A 337 -8.11 2.06 -14.78
C GLU A 337 -7.96 0.69 -15.43
N VAL A 338 -6.74 0.14 -15.46
CA VAL A 338 -6.47 -1.22 -15.97
C VAL A 338 -7.29 -2.27 -15.21
N LEU A 339 -7.25 -2.26 -13.87
CA LEU A 339 -7.99 -3.23 -13.05
C LEU A 339 -9.51 -3.05 -13.12
N ALA A 340 -9.99 -1.86 -13.45
CA ALA A 340 -11.41 -1.59 -13.68
C ALA A 340 -11.87 -1.93 -15.10
N HIS A 341 -10.95 -2.19 -16.03
CA HIS A 341 -11.25 -2.41 -17.44
C HIS A 341 -11.81 -3.81 -17.70
N ASP A 342 -12.90 -3.90 -18.47
CA ASP A 342 -13.65 -5.14 -18.72
C ASP A 342 -12.81 -6.26 -19.35
N ALA A 343 -11.83 -5.91 -20.18
CA ALA A 343 -10.88 -6.85 -20.77
C ALA A 343 -10.00 -7.60 -19.74
N VAL A 344 -9.75 -7.03 -18.56
CA VAL A 344 -8.87 -7.65 -17.56
C VAL A 344 -9.60 -8.78 -16.84
N GLY A 345 -9.08 -9.99 -17.02
CA GLY A 345 -9.64 -11.22 -16.47
C GLY A 345 -8.94 -11.72 -15.20
N GLY A 346 -7.70 -11.30 -14.97
CA GLY A 346 -6.88 -11.68 -13.83
C GLY A 346 -5.73 -10.71 -13.57
N PHE A 347 -5.18 -10.74 -12.36
CA PHE A 347 -4.07 -9.89 -11.94
C PHE A 347 -2.97 -10.74 -11.28
N TRP A 348 -1.80 -10.78 -11.90
CA TRP A 348 -0.59 -11.27 -11.27
C TRP A 348 0.11 -10.13 -10.56
N SER A 349 0.12 -10.20 -9.24
CA SER A 349 0.68 -9.19 -8.35
C SER A 349 1.74 -9.76 -7.44
N HIS A 350 2.66 -8.90 -6.99
CA HIS A 350 3.46 -9.17 -5.79
C HIS A 350 2.61 -9.17 -4.51
N CYS A 351 1.36 -8.72 -4.64
CA CYS A 351 0.43 -8.44 -3.56
C CYS A 351 1.07 -7.38 -2.66
N GLY A 352 0.85 -6.07 -2.85
CA GLY A 352 1.24 -4.97 -1.91
C GLY A 352 0.02 -4.09 -1.59
N TRP A 353 -0.14 -3.46 -0.40
CA TRP A 353 -1.51 -3.18 0.14
C TRP A 353 -2.42 -2.39 -0.79
N ASN A 354 -1.83 -1.48 -1.55
CA ASN A 354 -2.55 -0.62 -2.49
C ASN A 354 -2.81 -1.26 -3.87
N SER A 355 -2.24 -2.45 -4.14
CA SER A 355 -2.45 -3.23 -5.37
C SER A 355 -3.21 -4.53 -5.10
N THR A 356 -2.81 -5.32 -4.09
CA THR A 356 -3.44 -6.61 -3.70
C THR A 356 -2.96 -7.18 -2.34
N VAL A 357 -1.99 -6.52 -1.69
CA VAL A 357 -1.40 -6.67 -0.35
C VAL A 357 -0.42 -7.81 -0.02
N GLU A 358 0.73 -7.47 0.62
CA GLU A 358 2.00 -8.19 0.98
C GLU A 358 1.98 -9.74 1.12
N ILE A 359 3.12 -10.41 1.32
CA ILE A 359 3.22 -11.90 1.41
C ILE A 359 2.14 -12.52 2.33
N LEU A 360 1.89 -11.91 3.49
CA LEU A 360 0.80 -12.29 4.42
C LEU A 360 -0.60 -12.27 3.81
N ASN A 361 -0.82 -11.48 2.76
CA ASN A 361 -2.11 -11.33 2.10
C ASN A 361 -2.19 -12.02 0.74
N ALA A 362 -1.08 -12.43 0.12
CA ALA A 362 -1.14 -13.54 -0.85
C ALA A 362 -1.83 -14.75 -0.21
N TRP A 363 -1.49 -15.04 1.05
CA TRP A 363 -2.15 -16.06 1.84
C TRP A 363 -3.63 -15.74 2.15
N TYR A 364 -3.99 -14.53 2.59
CA TYR A 364 -5.42 -14.17 2.75
C TYR A 364 -6.20 -14.33 1.44
N LEU A 365 -5.63 -13.89 0.31
CA LEU A 365 -6.24 -14.01 -1.01
C LEU A 365 -6.48 -15.48 -1.39
N CYS A 366 -5.52 -16.37 -1.13
CA CYS A 366 -5.56 -17.75 -1.58
C CYS A 366 -6.31 -18.68 -0.61
N ASP A 367 -6.03 -18.59 0.69
CA ASP A 367 -6.50 -19.55 1.69
C ASP A 367 -7.76 -19.09 2.44
N VAL A 368 -7.87 -17.79 2.74
CA VAL A 368 -9.00 -17.24 3.51
C VAL A 368 -10.15 -16.83 2.60
N TRP A 369 -9.87 -15.94 1.63
CA TRP A 369 -10.85 -15.38 0.72
C TRP A 369 -11.07 -16.25 -0.51
N LYS A 370 -10.07 -17.05 -0.89
CA LYS A 370 -10.09 -17.96 -2.04
C LYS A 370 -10.42 -17.23 -3.35
N ILE A 371 -9.80 -16.08 -3.55
CA ILE A 371 -9.93 -15.23 -4.75
C ILE A 371 -8.64 -15.17 -5.59
N GLY A 372 -7.60 -15.90 -5.19
CA GLY A 372 -6.31 -15.93 -5.87
C GLY A 372 -5.65 -17.31 -5.85
N LEU A 373 -4.54 -17.41 -6.57
CA LEU A 373 -3.66 -18.56 -6.59
C LEU A 373 -2.25 -18.11 -6.23
N GLU A 374 -1.59 -18.86 -5.36
CA GLU A 374 -0.20 -18.62 -5.00
C GLU A 374 0.71 -19.31 -6.03
N LEU A 375 1.73 -18.58 -6.50
CA LEU A 375 2.85 -19.14 -7.23
C LEU A 375 3.93 -19.51 -6.20
N GLU A 376 3.83 -20.71 -5.63
CA GLU A 376 4.83 -21.23 -4.69
C GLU A 376 6.19 -21.46 -5.39
N HIS A 377 7.27 -21.26 -4.62
CA HIS A 377 8.71 -21.33 -4.93
C HIS A 377 9.17 -21.73 -6.36
N ASP A 378 10.16 -20.95 -6.84
CA ASP A 378 10.76 -20.96 -8.17
C ASP A 378 9.79 -20.49 -9.27
N LEU A 379 9.96 -19.25 -9.72
CA LEU A 379 9.35 -18.69 -10.92
C LEU A 379 9.84 -19.47 -12.16
N LYS A 380 9.35 -20.69 -12.35
CA LYS A 380 9.61 -21.54 -13.52
C LYS A 380 8.51 -21.31 -14.54
N ARG A 381 8.87 -21.16 -15.80
CA ARG A 381 7.94 -20.88 -16.90
C ARG A 381 6.76 -21.86 -16.97
N GLY A 382 7.00 -23.14 -16.66
CA GLY A 382 5.96 -24.17 -16.69
C GLY A 382 4.93 -24.02 -15.57
N GLU A 383 5.35 -23.60 -14.38
CA GLU A 383 4.43 -23.36 -13.27
C GLU A 383 3.65 -22.05 -13.47
N ILE A 384 4.32 -21.02 -14.01
CA ILE A 384 3.70 -19.75 -14.40
C ILE A 384 2.64 -20.00 -15.48
N GLU A 385 2.97 -20.76 -16.53
CA GLU A 385 2.04 -21.14 -17.59
C GLU A 385 0.78 -21.82 -17.02
N LYS A 386 0.97 -22.83 -16.16
CA LYS A 386 -0.12 -23.56 -15.51
C LYS A 386 -0.98 -22.62 -14.65
N ALA A 387 -0.37 -21.76 -13.84
CA ALA A 387 -1.10 -20.85 -12.97
C ALA A 387 -1.92 -19.83 -13.76
N VAL A 388 -1.35 -19.26 -14.83
CA VAL A 388 -2.06 -18.33 -15.73
C VAL A 388 -3.24 -19.03 -16.39
N LYS A 389 -3.04 -20.24 -16.93
CA LYS A 389 -4.13 -21.03 -17.52
C LYS A 389 -5.20 -21.38 -16.49
N ARG A 390 -4.82 -21.78 -15.28
CA ARG A 390 -5.75 -22.10 -14.20
C ARG A 390 -6.59 -20.90 -13.76
N LEU A 391 -5.97 -19.71 -13.68
CA LEU A 391 -6.68 -18.49 -13.35
C LEU A 391 -7.65 -18.05 -14.46
N MET A 392 -7.25 -18.24 -15.72
CA MET A 392 -7.92 -17.62 -16.87
C MET A 392 -8.86 -18.56 -17.64
N ILE A 393 -8.68 -19.87 -17.56
CA ILE A 393 -9.41 -20.85 -18.38
C ILE A 393 -10.14 -21.90 -17.54
N ASP A 394 -9.56 -22.37 -16.44
CA ASP A 394 -10.10 -23.52 -15.71
C ASP A 394 -11.47 -23.26 -15.07
N ILE A 395 -12.20 -24.35 -14.80
CA ILE A 395 -13.55 -24.35 -14.19
C ILE A 395 -13.57 -23.59 -12.84
N GLY A 396 -12.50 -23.70 -12.04
CA GLY A 396 -12.36 -23.01 -10.76
C GLY A 396 -12.34 -21.47 -10.85
N ARG A 397 -12.11 -20.91 -12.05
CA ARG A 397 -12.14 -19.47 -12.30
C ARG A 397 -13.47 -18.83 -11.90
N GLN A 398 -14.59 -19.49 -12.18
CA GLN A 398 -15.92 -18.90 -11.93
C GLN A 398 -16.15 -18.69 -10.44
N GLU A 399 -15.75 -19.66 -9.61
CA GLU A 399 -15.89 -19.55 -8.15
C GLU A 399 -15.02 -18.43 -7.57
N MET A 400 -13.74 -18.36 -7.98
CA MET A 400 -12.83 -17.27 -7.54
C MET A 400 -13.38 -15.89 -7.95
N ARG A 401 -13.87 -15.76 -9.18
CA ARG A 401 -14.45 -14.51 -9.67
C ARG A 401 -15.74 -14.14 -8.95
N GLN A 402 -16.60 -15.11 -8.63
CA GLN A 402 -17.81 -14.85 -7.86
C GLN A 402 -17.45 -14.34 -6.46
N ARG A 403 -16.52 -14.99 -5.75
CA ARG A 403 -16.04 -14.54 -4.45
C ARG A 403 -15.44 -13.12 -4.50
N ALA A 404 -14.64 -12.83 -5.53
CA ALA A 404 -14.09 -11.48 -5.74
C ALA A 404 -15.20 -10.44 -6.02
N SER A 405 -16.22 -10.81 -6.79
CA SER A 405 -17.39 -9.95 -7.05
C SER A 405 -18.19 -9.67 -5.79
N ASP A 406 -18.46 -10.69 -4.97
CA ASP A 406 -19.16 -10.53 -3.68
C ASP A 406 -18.38 -9.61 -2.74
N MET A 407 -17.05 -9.72 -2.74
CA MET A 407 -16.16 -8.84 -1.98
C MET A 407 -16.21 -7.40 -2.49
N LYS A 408 -16.20 -7.20 -3.82
CA LYS A 408 -16.38 -5.87 -4.43
C LYS A 408 -17.69 -5.23 -3.98
N VAL A 409 -18.81 -5.97 -4.00
CA VAL A 409 -20.12 -5.48 -3.54
C VAL A 409 -20.06 -5.05 -2.07
N LYS A 410 -19.44 -5.85 -1.20
CA LYS A 410 -19.27 -5.49 0.23
C LYS A 410 -18.44 -4.23 0.41
N ALA A 411 -17.35 -4.08 -0.34
CA ALA A 411 -16.53 -2.87 -0.30
C ALA A 411 -17.34 -1.63 -0.76
N GLU A 412 -18.13 -1.77 -1.84
CA GLU A 412 -18.99 -0.70 -2.34
C GLU A 412 -20.08 -0.30 -1.34
N LEU A 413 -20.64 -1.24 -0.58
CA LEU A 413 -21.61 -0.95 0.47
C LEU A 413 -20.96 -0.20 1.65
N CYS A 414 -19.71 -0.49 1.99
CA CYS A 414 -19.02 0.17 3.10
C CYS A 414 -18.70 1.65 2.83
N VAL A 415 -18.49 2.02 1.56
CA VAL A 415 -18.08 3.38 1.16
C VAL A 415 -19.26 4.30 0.81
N ARG A 416 -20.45 3.75 0.57
CA ARG A 416 -21.68 4.54 0.33
C ARG A 416 -22.08 5.31 1.57
N GLU A 417 -22.86 6.36 1.38
CA GLU A 417 -23.45 7.13 2.49
C GLU A 417 -24.19 6.19 3.47
N GLY A 418 -23.91 6.35 4.76
CA GLY A 418 -24.39 5.47 5.84
C GLY A 418 -23.64 4.14 5.98
N GLY A 419 -22.71 3.82 5.08
CA GLY A 419 -21.85 2.65 5.15
C GLY A 419 -20.78 2.76 6.24
N ALA A 420 -20.20 1.63 6.64
CA ALA A 420 -19.29 1.57 7.79
C ALA A 420 -18.02 2.42 7.62
N SER A 421 -17.40 2.42 6.43
CA SER A 421 -16.20 3.24 6.15
C SER A 421 -16.55 4.72 6.00
N TYR A 422 -17.72 5.02 5.41
CA TYR A 422 -18.24 6.39 5.34
C TYR A 422 -18.48 6.98 6.73
N ASN A 423 -19.12 6.23 7.62
CA ASN A 423 -19.37 6.66 9.00
C ASN A 423 -18.04 6.79 9.77
N SER A 424 -17.12 5.84 9.63
CA SER A 424 -15.79 5.92 10.27
C SER A 424 -15.01 7.17 9.82
N LEU A 425 -15.18 7.63 8.58
CA LEU A 425 -14.62 8.89 8.10
C LEU A 425 -15.28 10.12 8.70
N ASN A 426 -16.58 10.07 8.98
CA ASN A 426 -17.27 11.14 9.70
C ASN A 426 -16.79 11.20 11.15
N ASP A 427 -16.72 10.06 11.82
CA ASP A 427 -16.22 9.94 13.19
C ASP A 427 -14.77 10.44 13.29
N LEU A 428 -13.93 10.13 12.29
CA LEU A 428 -12.57 10.66 12.20
C LEU A 428 -12.57 12.20 12.09
N ALA A 429 -13.41 12.76 11.22
CA ALA A 429 -13.51 14.20 11.05
C ALA A 429 -14.02 14.90 12.31
N GLU A 430 -15.00 14.30 13.01
CA GLU A 430 -15.50 14.78 14.30
C GLU A 430 -14.42 14.75 15.37
N LEU A 431 -13.62 13.68 15.43
CA LEU A 431 -12.46 13.64 16.33
C LEU A 431 -11.48 14.79 16.04
N ILE A 432 -11.14 15.03 14.77
CA ILE A 432 -10.22 16.12 14.38
C ILE A 432 -10.82 17.50 14.71
N LEU A 433 -12.14 17.68 14.59
CA LEU A 433 -12.83 18.92 14.96
C LEU A 433 -12.94 19.11 16.47
N SER A 434 -12.86 18.04 17.26
CA SER A 434 -12.93 18.10 18.74
C SER A 434 -11.63 18.57 19.40
N PHE A 435 -10.52 18.58 18.65
CA PHE A 435 -9.21 19.00 19.12
C PHE A 435 -9.11 20.49 19.46
#